data_AF-A0A8X6LGJ6-F1
#
_entry.id   AF-A0A8X6LGJ6-F1
#
_cell.length_a   1.000
_cell.length_b   1.000
_cell.length_c   1.000
_cell.angle_alpha   90.00
_cell.angle_beta   90.00
_cell.angle_gamma   90.00
#
_symmetry.space_group_name_H-M   'P 1'
#
loop_
_entity.id
_entity.type
_entity.pdbx_description
1 polymer ?
#
loop_
_entity_poly.entity_id
_entity_poly.type
_entity_poly.pdbx_seq_one_letter_code
_entity_poly.pdbx_strand_id
1 'polypeptide(L)'
;MGVRMSSYALDLKNDAGSVYKGTPKHDKPDCTFILEDDLFTQIMDGTADPQRAFMSGKLKITGNVLASQKLQAIWENPDEEPEEKMSFAGASDADKELPVTMKSDFVFEIFAERLSEVPELAQKMKVVYHWMVLQSGKKTSDWTVDLKSGAGSIYRGSPKSGKADVTMTMEDEDIILMMLGKLNPQRAFMTGRLKIKGNIMLTQKLNQLWQEILKSGRAVELPILSAILADKPFDPTLRSETCFVELGKRVSRQPDLVMKLNTVFEWNITKNGKKRTQWILDLKTEKGMLCRGPAKEGVKPTVFITVEDDDFADWILFKITADQVLSSNSTKVEGDRSLAAKLIDHLKISAKL
;
A
#
# COMPACT_ATOMS: atom_id res chain seq x y z
N MET A 1 27.75 -50.09 2.43
CA MET A 1 26.84 -49.53 3.46
C MET A 1 25.63 -48.98 2.74
N GLY A 2 24.42 -49.48 3.02
CA GLY A 2 23.20 -49.00 2.36
C GLY A 2 22.84 -47.59 2.85
N VAL A 3 22.52 -46.69 1.92
CA VAL A 3 21.99 -45.36 2.23
C VAL A 3 20.70 -45.55 3.04
N ARG A 4 20.68 -45.09 4.29
CA ARG A 4 19.45 -45.10 5.11
C ARG A 4 18.59 -43.94 4.65
N MET A 5 17.52 -44.23 3.91
CA MET A 5 16.51 -43.22 3.58
C MET A 5 15.40 -43.24 4.63
N SER A 6 15.14 -42.08 5.24
CA SER A 6 13.94 -41.83 6.02
C SER A 6 12.94 -41.03 5.18
N SER A 7 11.69 -41.47 5.15
CA SER A 7 10.58 -40.74 4.52
C SER A 7 9.68 -40.16 5.59
N TYR A 8 9.22 -38.93 5.37
CA TYR A 8 8.22 -38.25 6.18
C TYR A 8 7.18 -37.64 5.25
N ALA A 9 5.92 -37.65 5.66
CA ALA A 9 4.82 -37.05 4.95
C ALA A 9 4.24 -35.90 5.77
N LEU A 10 4.09 -34.75 5.12
CA LEU A 10 3.34 -33.60 5.61
C LEU A 10 2.05 -33.52 4.79
N ASP A 11 0.91 -33.75 5.44
CA ASP A 11 -0.41 -33.69 4.83
C ASP A 11 -1.14 -32.44 5.34
N LEU A 12 -1.24 -31.44 4.46
CA LEU A 12 -1.96 -30.18 4.71
C LEU A 12 -3.35 -30.15 4.06
N LYS A 13 -3.85 -31.29 3.56
CA LYS A 13 -5.19 -31.35 2.94
C LYS A 13 -6.33 -31.39 3.96
N ASN A 14 -6.01 -31.69 5.22
CA ASN A 14 -6.96 -31.71 6.33
C ASN A 14 -6.78 -30.45 7.19
N ASP A 15 -7.87 -29.91 7.76
CA ASP A 15 -7.91 -28.59 8.41
C ASP A 15 -6.80 -28.32 9.46
N ALA A 16 -6.38 -29.34 10.21
CA ALA A 16 -5.33 -29.20 11.23
C ALA A 16 -3.90 -29.48 10.72
N GLY A 17 -3.76 -30.04 9.51
CA GLY A 17 -2.51 -30.61 9.02
C GLY A 17 -2.04 -31.84 9.82
N SER A 18 -1.13 -32.64 9.25
CA SER A 18 -0.49 -33.74 9.99
C SER A 18 0.91 -34.06 9.45
N VAL A 19 1.80 -34.49 10.35
CA VAL A 19 3.14 -34.98 10.00
C VAL A 19 3.30 -36.40 10.51
N TYR A 20 3.78 -37.31 9.65
CA TYR A 20 4.07 -38.68 10.05
C TYR A 20 5.23 -39.29 9.28
N LYS A 21 5.89 -40.27 9.91
CA LYS A 21 6.96 -41.05 9.28
C LYS A 21 6.38 -42.04 8.28
N GLY A 22 6.94 -42.07 7.07
CA GLY A 22 6.53 -42.95 5.97
C GLY A 22 6.14 -42.17 4.71
N THR A 23 5.56 -42.88 3.75
CA THR A 23 4.90 -42.31 2.58
C THR A 23 3.44 -41.99 2.90
N PRO A 24 2.78 -41.08 2.18
CA PRO A 24 1.40 -40.74 2.49
C PRO A 24 0.46 -41.95 2.38
N LYS A 25 -0.48 -42.09 3.32
CA LYS A 25 -1.30 -43.31 3.48
C LYS A 25 -2.44 -43.45 2.47
N HIS A 26 -2.96 -42.33 1.98
CA HIS A 26 -4.20 -42.31 1.19
C HIS A 26 -4.06 -41.63 -0.18
N ASP A 27 -2.96 -40.93 -0.46
CA ASP A 27 -2.73 -40.20 -1.72
C ASP A 27 -1.27 -40.24 -2.16
N LYS A 28 -1.00 -39.92 -3.44
CA LYS A 28 0.37 -39.58 -3.87
C LYS A 28 0.73 -38.19 -3.34
N PRO A 29 1.99 -37.95 -2.94
CA PRO A 29 2.42 -36.63 -2.52
C PRO A 29 2.31 -35.62 -3.67
N ASP A 30 1.75 -34.44 -3.41
CA ASP A 30 1.65 -33.37 -4.40
C ASP A 30 3.03 -32.89 -4.85
N CYS A 31 4.00 -32.87 -3.93
CA CYS A 31 5.42 -32.69 -4.22
C CYS A 31 6.27 -33.53 -3.26
N THR A 32 7.47 -33.90 -3.67
CA THR A 32 8.44 -34.63 -2.84
C THR A 32 9.76 -33.88 -2.83
N PHE A 33 10.28 -33.61 -1.63
CA PHE A 33 11.60 -33.03 -1.42
C PHE A 33 12.59 -34.15 -1.14
N ILE A 34 13.73 -34.13 -1.84
CA ILE A 34 14.80 -35.10 -1.68
C ILE A 34 16.08 -34.31 -1.41
N LEU A 35 16.63 -34.47 -0.22
CA LEU A 35 17.80 -33.76 0.28
C LEU A 35 18.50 -34.59 1.36
N GLU A 36 19.75 -34.23 1.65
CA GLU A 36 20.49 -34.78 2.79
C GLU A 36 19.99 -34.18 4.11
N ASP A 37 20.12 -34.93 5.20
CA ASP A 37 19.64 -34.56 6.54
C ASP A 37 20.32 -33.28 7.08
N ASP A 38 21.63 -33.17 6.86
CA ASP A 38 22.39 -31.97 7.22
C ASP A 38 21.87 -30.73 6.47
N LEU A 39 21.55 -30.88 5.18
CA LEU A 39 20.99 -29.79 4.37
C LEU A 39 19.57 -29.43 4.82
N PHE A 40 18.76 -30.43 5.22
CA PHE A 40 17.43 -30.17 5.78
C PHE A 40 17.53 -29.32 7.06
N THR A 41 18.46 -29.67 7.95
CA THR A 41 18.68 -28.93 9.20
C THR A 41 19.16 -27.51 8.93
N GLN A 42 20.11 -27.33 7.99
CA GLN A 42 20.60 -26.02 7.57
C GLN A 42 19.53 -25.15 6.92
N ILE A 43 18.55 -25.74 6.22
CA ILE A 43 17.42 -25.00 5.69
C ILE A 43 16.47 -24.59 6.82
N MET A 44 16.22 -25.49 7.78
CA MET A 44 15.31 -25.23 8.91
C MET A 44 15.86 -24.22 9.93
N ASP A 45 17.17 -24.14 10.11
CA ASP A 45 17.82 -23.14 10.97
C ASP A 45 18.16 -21.82 10.24
N GLY A 46 17.90 -21.75 8.94
CA GLY A 46 18.11 -20.57 8.10
C GLY A 46 19.56 -20.35 7.63
N THR A 47 20.48 -21.29 7.90
CA THR A 47 21.89 -21.18 7.48
C THR A 47 22.12 -21.55 6.01
N ALA A 48 21.18 -22.23 5.36
CA ALA A 48 21.19 -22.53 3.92
C ALA A 48 19.94 -22.01 3.21
N ASP A 49 20.16 -21.36 2.04
CA ASP A 49 19.09 -20.89 1.17
C ASP A 49 18.52 -22.06 0.34
N PRO A 50 17.21 -22.38 0.48
CA PRO A 50 16.60 -23.53 -0.20
C PRO A 50 16.56 -23.38 -1.73
N GLN A 51 16.50 -22.15 -2.24
CA GLN A 51 16.50 -21.90 -3.68
C GLN A 51 17.87 -22.18 -4.31
N ARG A 52 18.97 -21.79 -3.66
CA ARG A 52 20.35 -22.13 -4.03
C ARG A 52 20.62 -23.63 -3.91
N ALA A 53 20.09 -24.28 -2.87
CA ALA A 53 20.16 -25.72 -2.72
C ALA A 53 19.48 -26.45 -3.88
N PHE A 54 18.32 -25.95 -4.34
CA PHE A 54 17.63 -26.49 -5.51
C PHE A 54 18.40 -26.26 -6.82
N MET A 55 18.87 -25.03 -7.07
CA MET A 55 19.63 -24.70 -8.29
C MET A 55 20.96 -25.47 -8.40
N SER A 56 21.58 -25.78 -7.27
CA SER A 56 22.80 -26.60 -7.23
C SER A 56 22.55 -28.11 -7.31
N GLY A 57 21.29 -28.54 -7.31
CA GLY A 57 20.89 -29.95 -7.36
C GLY A 57 21.03 -30.71 -6.03
N LYS A 58 21.41 -30.02 -4.95
CA LYS A 58 21.53 -30.60 -3.59
C LYS A 58 20.16 -30.84 -2.95
N LEU A 59 19.19 -29.98 -3.26
CA LEU A 59 17.78 -30.22 -3.03
C LEU A 59 17.12 -30.59 -4.36
N LYS A 60 16.45 -31.73 -4.43
CA LYS A 60 15.60 -32.11 -5.56
C LYS A 60 14.15 -32.03 -5.15
N ILE A 61 13.33 -31.50 -6.06
CA ILE A 61 11.88 -31.42 -5.88
C ILE A 61 11.26 -32.17 -7.06
N THR A 62 10.39 -33.13 -6.77
CA THR A 62 9.58 -33.82 -7.78
C THR A 62 8.10 -33.56 -7.52
N GLY A 63 7.25 -33.75 -8.55
CA GLY A 63 5.84 -33.41 -8.49
C GLY A 63 5.56 -31.94 -8.80
N ASN A 64 4.54 -31.38 -8.14
CA ASN A 64 4.07 -30.01 -8.35
C ASN A 64 5.00 -28.98 -7.70
N VAL A 65 5.89 -28.38 -8.49
CA VAL A 65 6.84 -27.35 -8.05
C VAL A 65 6.15 -26.08 -7.49
N LEU A 66 4.90 -25.80 -7.89
CA LEU A 66 4.15 -24.69 -7.29
C LEU A 66 3.68 -25.03 -5.87
N ALA A 67 3.40 -26.31 -5.58
CA ALA A 67 3.09 -26.75 -4.21
C ALA A 67 4.30 -26.63 -3.29
N SER A 68 5.52 -26.89 -3.79
CA SER A 68 6.73 -26.73 -2.97
C SER A 68 7.03 -25.28 -2.60
N GLN A 69 6.67 -24.32 -3.45
CA GLN A 69 6.83 -22.88 -3.15
C GLN A 69 5.85 -22.40 -2.08
N LYS A 70 4.61 -22.93 -2.09
CA LYS A 70 3.60 -22.59 -1.07
C LYS A 70 4.01 -23.04 0.34
N LEU A 71 4.69 -24.17 0.43
CA LEU A 71 5.15 -24.70 1.71
C LEU A 71 6.27 -23.84 2.32
N GLN A 72 7.20 -23.32 1.49
CA GLN A 72 8.24 -22.40 1.96
C GLN A 72 7.65 -21.13 2.60
N ALA A 73 6.57 -20.59 2.03
CA ALA A 73 5.91 -19.39 2.54
C ALA A 73 5.29 -19.56 3.94
N ILE A 74 4.99 -20.81 4.37
CA ILE A 74 4.46 -21.11 5.70
C ILE A 74 5.58 -21.06 6.74
N TRP A 75 6.79 -21.54 6.40
CA TRP A 75 7.92 -21.58 7.33
C TRP A 75 8.54 -20.22 7.61
N GLU A 76 8.49 -19.31 6.65
CA GLU A 76 9.09 -17.98 6.79
C GLU A 76 8.25 -17.01 7.64
N ASN A 77 7.00 -17.36 8.00
CA ASN A 77 6.15 -16.49 8.82
C ASN A 77 5.01 -17.27 9.55
N PRO A 78 5.30 -17.98 10.65
CA PRO A 78 4.33 -18.84 11.35
C PRO A 78 3.23 -18.07 12.13
N ASP A 79 3.34 -16.75 12.28
CA ASP A 79 2.48 -15.93 13.15
C ASP A 79 1.35 -15.17 12.42
N GLU A 80 1.17 -15.34 11.11
CA GLU A 80 0.06 -14.71 10.38
C GLU A 80 -1.14 -15.66 10.26
N GLU A 81 -2.28 -15.25 10.82
CA GLU A 81 -3.55 -15.97 10.68
C GLU A 81 -3.98 -16.13 9.21
N PRO A 82 -4.72 -17.18 8.85
CA PRO A 82 -5.07 -17.45 7.46
C PRO A 82 -6.06 -16.38 6.94
N GLU A 83 -5.59 -15.48 6.06
CA GLU A 83 -6.47 -14.62 5.28
C GLU A 83 -7.39 -15.47 4.38
N GLU A 84 -8.70 -15.22 4.44
CA GLU A 84 -9.72 -15.93 3.66
C GLU A 84 -9.43 -15.84 2.16
N LYS A 85 -9.49 -16.99 1.47
CA LYS A 85 -9.47 -17.06 0.01
C LYS A 85 -10.76 -16.44 -0.55
N MET A 86 -10.73 -15.16 -0.87
CA MET A 86 -11.83 -14.53 -1.59
C MET A 86 -11.91 -15.08 -3.02
N SER A 87 -13.05 -15.68 -3.35
CA SER A 87 -13.39 -16.14 -4.69
C SER A 87 -14.05 -15.03 -5.50
N PHE A 88 -13.62 -14.87 -6.75
CA PHE A 88 -14.07 -13.79 -7.64
C PHE A 88 -15.17 -14.32 -8.56
N ALA A 89 -16.43 -13.95 -8.29
CA ALA A 89 -17.54 -14.07 -9.22
C ALA A 89 -18.10 -12.68 -9.54
N GLY A 90 -18.37 -12.40 -10.83
CA GLY A 90 -18.71 -11.07 -11.32
C GLY A 90 -20.21 -10.85 -11.57
N ALA A 91 -20.63 -9.59 -11.45
CA ALA A 91 -21.70 -8.95 -12.23
C ALA A 91 -21.71 -7.42 -12.02
N SER A 92 -22.37 -6.74 -12.96
CA SER A 92 -22.25 -5.38 -13.54
C SER A 92 -22.67 -4.13 -12.75
N ASP A 93 -22.06 -3.00 -13.16
CA ASP A 93 -22.52 -1.60 -13.45
C ASP A 93 -23.85 -1.10 -12.87
N ALA A 94 -24.06 0.18 -12.54
CA ALA A 94 -23.27 1.41 -12.47
C ALA A 94 -24.17 2.45 -11.77
N ASP A 95 -23.61 3.46 -11.11
CA ASP A 95 -24.26 4.78 -11.06
C ASP A 95 -23.23 5.89 -10.79
N LYS A 96 -23.50 7.06 -11.38
CA LYS A 96 -22.66 8.25 -11.38
C LYS A 96 -22.60 8.88 -10.00
N GLU A 97 -21.52 8.62 -9.28
CA GLU A 97 -21.05 9.47 -8.18
C GLU A 97 -19.69 10.09 -8.53
N LEU A 98 -19.33 11.15 -7.81
CA LEU A 98 -18.00 11.79 -7.86
C LEU A 98 -16.89 10.70 -7.90
N PRO A 99 -15.76 10.92 -8.60
CA PRO A 99 -14.76 9.87 -8.74
C PRO A 99 -14.39 9.35 -7.36
N VAL A 100 -14.75 8.09 -7.11
CA VAL A 100 -14.40 7.39 -5.86
C VAL A 100 -12.89 7.53 -5.73
N THR A 101 -12.48 8.36 -4.78
CA THR A 101 -11.06 8.66 -4.59
C THR A 101 -10.52 7.54 -3.72
N MET A 102 -9.90 6.57 -4.38
CA MET A 102 -9.27 5.40 -3.79
C MET A 102 -7.98 5.82 -3.10
N LYS A 103 -7.52 5.11 -2.07
CA LYS A 103 -6.24 5.44 -1.43
C LYS A 103 -5.09 5.38 -2.44
N SER A 104 -5.11 4.39 -3.34
CA SER A 104 -4.08 4.23 -4.38
C SER A 104 -4.03 5.38 -5.39
N ASP A 105 -5.06 6.24 -5.50
CA ASP A 105 -4.98 7.40 -6.37
C ASP A 105 -3.81 8.31 -5.97
N PHE A 106 -3.58 8.46 -4.66
CA PHE A 106 -2.44 9.18 -4.13
C PHE A 106 -1.10 8.61 -4.60
N VAL A 107 -0.99 7.28 -4.72
CA VAL A 107 0.22 6.62 -5.22
C VAL A 107 0.50 7.02 -6.67
N PHE A 108 -0.52 6.98 -7.52
CA PHE A 108 -0.37 7.33 -8.93
C PHE A 108 -0.07 8.82 -9.13
N GLU A 109 -0.62 9.68 -8.27
CA GLU A 109 -0.29 11.10 -8.24
C GLU A 109 1.18 11.33 -7.86
N ILE A 110 1.69 10.67 -6.81
CA ILE A 110 3.12 10.73 -6.50
C ILE A 110 3.93 10.28 -7.71
N PHE A 111 3.56 9.16 -8.34
CA PHE A 111 4.29 8.70 -9.52
C PHE A 111 4.28 9.73 -10.65
N ALA A 112 3.16 10.41 -10.88
CA ALA A 112 3.03 11.41 -11.92
C ALA A 112 3.95 12.61 -11.65
N GLU A 113 3.99 13.08 -10.40
CA GLU A 113 4.86 14.17 -9.97
C GLU A 113 6.35 13.78 -10.03
N ARG A 114 6.70 12.56 -9.61
CA ARG A 114 8.11 12.10 -9.73
C ARG A 114 8.53 11.90 -11.17
N LEU A 115 7.61 11.51 -12.04
CA LEU A 115 7.87 11.41 -13.47
C LEU A 115 8.07 12.80 -14.11
N SER A 116 7.33 13.82 -13.69
CA SER A 116 7.51 15.19 -14.20
C SER A 116 8.83 15.82 -13.73
N GLU A 117 9.26 15.53 -12.50
CA GLU A 117 10.56 15.94 -11.98
C GLU A 117 11.74 15.20 -12.63
N VAL A 118 11.52 13.96 -13.07
CA VAL A 118 12.59 13.05 -13.55
C VAL A 118 12.12 12.31 -14.82
N PRO A 119 11.98 13.03 -15.95
CA PRO A 119 11.44 12.44 -17.18
C PRO A 119 12.33 11.32 -17.77
N GLU A 120 13.61 11.25 -17.38
CA GLU A 120 14.51 10.17 -17.79
C GLU A 120 14.05 8.79 -17.27
N LEU A 121 13.20 8.74 -16.24
CA LEU A 121 12.59 7.49 -15.77
C LEU A 121 11.80 6.80 -16.87
N ALA A 122 11.07 7.55 -17.71
CA ALA A 122 10.36 6.96 -18.85
C ALA A 122 11.34 6.28 -19.82
N GLN A 123 12.42 6.98 -20.18
CA GLN A 123 13.41 6.48 -21.13
C GLN A 123 14.13 5.22 -20.65
N LYS A 124 14.33 5.07 -19.33
CA LYS A 124 14.89 3.86 -18.72
C LYS A 124 13.91 2.69 -18.79
N MET A 125 12.62 2.96 -18.62
CA MET A 125 11.58 1.93 -18.50
C MET A 125 11.12 1.43 -19.87
N LYS A 126 10.58 2.32 -20.73
CA LYS A 126 9.98 2.02 -22.06
C LYS A 126 8.84 0.99 -22.01
N VAL A 127 7.96 1.13 -21.02
CA VAL A 127 6.87 0.17 -20.74
C VAL A 127 5.55 0.91 -20.53
N VAL A 128 4.44 0.32 -20.99
CA VAL A 128 3.09 0.73 -20.59
C VAL A 128 2.55 -0.25 -19.55
N TYR A 129 2.39 0.21 -18.31
CA TYR A 129 1.74 -0.53 -17.23
C TYR A 129 0.26 -0.12 -17.13
N HIS A 130 -0.64 -1.09 -17.05
CA HIS A 130 -2.04 -0.86 -16.75
C HIS A 130 -2.37 -1.45 -15.38
N TRP A 131 -2.96 -0.66 -14.50
CA TRP A 131 -3.36 -1.03 -13.15
C TRP A 131 -4.88 -1.07 -13.07
N MET A 132 -5.46 -2.23 -12.83
CA MET A 132 -6.86 -2.37 -12.45
C MET A 132 -6.96 -2.41 -10.93
N VAL A 133 -7.59 -1.39 -10.36
CA VAL A 133 -7.75 -1.27 -8.91
C VAL A 133 -9.10 -1.85 -8.52
N LEU A 134 -9.06 -2.77 -7.56
CA LEU A 134 -10.24 -3.39 -7.00
C LEU A 134 -10.61 -2.75 -5.66
N GLN A 135 -11.91 -2.74 -5.37
CA GLN A 135 -12.45 -2.53 -4.04
C GLN A 135 -13.43 -3.66 -3.76
N SER A 136 -13.14 -4.46 -2.74
CA SER A 136 -13.98 -5.60 -2.36
C SER A 136 -14.23 -6.54 -3.54
N GLY A 137 -13.17 -6.81 -4.32
CA GLY A 137 -13.19 -7.71 -5.48
C GLY A 137 -13.78 -7.11 -6.76
N LYS A 138 -14.35 -5.91 -6.73
CA LYS A 138 -14.94 -5.23 -7.89
C LYS A 138 -13.97 -4.20 -8.45
N LYS A 139 -13.86 -4.12 -9.78
CA LYS A 139 -13.08 -3.06 -10.42
C LYS A 139 -13.76 -1.72 -10.14
N THR A 140 -13.07 -0.83 -9.44
CA THR A 140 -13.58 0.50 -9.08
C THR A 140 -12.87 1.59 -9.85
N SER A 141 -11.58 1.41 -10.14
CA SER A 141 -10.82 2.35 -10.97
C SER A 141 -9.73 1.62 -11.77
N ASP A 142 -9.13 2.32 -12.72
CA ASP A 142 -7.91 1.89 -13.35
C ASP A 142 -7.02 3.06 -13.73
N TRP A 143 -5.73 2.76 -13.84
CA TRP A 143 -4.67 3.73 -14.12
C TRP A 143 -3.73 3.18 -15.19
N THR A 144 -3.27 4.04 -16.08
CA THR A 144 -2.21 3.75 -17.01
C THR A 144 -0.98 4.55 -16.67
N VAL A 145 0.14 3.86 -16.57
CA VAL A 145 1.49 4.42 -16.43
C VAL A 145 2.22 4.14 -17.74
N ASP A 146 2.12 5.09 -18.68
CA ASP A 146 2.80 5.04 -19.97
C ASP A 146 4.20 5.65 -19.82
N LEU A 147 5.21 4.79 -19.73
CA LEU A 147 6.62 5.16 -19.70
C LEU A 147 7.30 4.87 -21.05
N LYS A 148 6.52 4.67 -22.11
CA LYS A 148 7.01 4.32 -23.44
C LYS A 148 6.96 5.50 -24.39
N SER A 149 5.99 6.38 -24.21
CA SER A 149 5.73 7.54 -25.06
C SER A 149 6.39 8.82 -24.52
N GLY A 150 7.34 9.40 -25.27
CA GLY A 150 7.93 10.71 -24.94
C GLY A 150 8.57 10.76 -23.55
N ALA A 151 8.21 11.76 -22.75
CA ALA A 151 8.62 11.93 -21.35
C ALA A 151 7.86 11.01 -20.36
N GLY A 152 6.93 10.20 -20.87
CA GLY A 152 5.99 9.41 -20.10
C GLY A 152 4.79 10.21 -19.62
N SER A 153 3.73 9.48 -19.23
CA SER A 153 2.51 10.04 -18.66
C SER A 153 1.81 9.03 -17.77
N ILE A 154 1.16 9.52 -16.72
CA ILE A 154 0.34 8.71 -15.82
C ILE A 154 -1.06 9.31 -15.79
N TYR A 155 -2.07 8.49 -16.03
CA TYR A 155 -3.45 8.96 -16.18
C TYR A 155 -4.46 7.88 -15.82
N ARG A 156 -5.67 8.29 -15.42
CA ARG A 156 -6.78 7.37 -15.18
C ARG A 156 -7.29 6.75 -16.48
N GLY A 157 -7.75 5.51 -16.34
CA GLY A 157 -8.36 4.71 -17.40
C GLY A 157 -7.36 3.86 -18.18
N SER A 158 -7.91 3.13 -19.14
CA SER A 158 -7.19 2.23 -20.03
C SER A 158 -6.16 2.97 -20.89
N PRO A 159 -5.13 2.28 -21.41
CA PRO A 159 -4.16 2.89 -22.32
C PRO A 159 -4.82 3.57 -23.51
N LYS A 160 -4.48 4.85 -23.75
CA LYS A 160 -5.06 5.67 -24.84
C LYS A 160 -4.65 5.18 -26.23
N SER A 161 -3.52 4.51 -26.35
CA SER A 161 -3.01 3.97 -27.60
C SER A 161 -2.29 2.65 -27.37
N GLY A 162 -2.56 1.66 -28.23
CA GLY A 162 -1.93 0.35 -28.17
C GLY A 162 -2.43 -0.52 -27.01
N LYS A 163 -1.68 -1.59 -26.73
CA LYS A 163 -1.94 -2.49 -25.59
C LYS A 163 -0.92 -2.20 -24.49
N ALA A 164 -1.34 -2.38 -23.23
CA ALA A 164 -0.39 -2.42 -22.13
C ALA A 164 0.59 -3.59 -22.32
N ASP A 165 1.86 -3.36 -22.01
CA ASP A 165 2.88 -4.41 -22.01
C ASP A 165 2.68 -5.35 -20.80
N VAL A 166 2.11 -4.81 -19.71
CA VAL A 166 1.71 -5.56 -18.52
C VAL A 166 0.48 -4.93 -17.87
N THR A 167 -0.43 -5.78 -17.42
CA THR A 167 -1.61 -5.40 -16.66
C THR A 167 -1.55 -6.04 -15.27
N MET A 168 -1.65 -5.22 -14.23
CA MET A 168 -1.68 -5.63 -12.84
C MET A 168 -3.09 -5.40 -12.29
N THR A 169 -3.61 -6.36 -11.54
CA THR A 169 -4.92 -6.25 -10.88
C THR A 169 -4.75 -6.55 -9.40
N MET A 170 -5.18 -5.63 -8.55
CA MET A 170 -4.97 -5.73 -7.11
C MET A 170 -5.99 -4.87 -6.35
N GLU A 171 -6.29 -5.24 -5.11
CA GLU A 171 -7.10 -4.40 -4.20
C GLU A 171 -6.39 -3.08 -3.91
N ASP A 172 -7.16 -2.02 -3.70
CA ASP A 172 -6.65 -0.68 -3.37
C ASP A 172 -5.70 -0.68 -2.16
N GLU A 173 -6.12 -1.34 -1.08
CA GLU A 173 -5.32 -1.47 0.13
C GLU A 173 -4.02 -2.22 -0.12
N ASP A 174 -4.04 -3.24 -0.98
CA ASP A 174 -2.85 -4.01 -1.34
C ASP A 174 -1.87 -3.17 -2.15
N ILE A 175 -2.36 -2.25 -3.00
CA ILE A 175 -1.49 -1.28 -3.69
C ILE A 175 -0.79 -0.42 -2.65
N ILE A 176 -1.53 0.10 -1.69
CA ILE A 176 -0.95 0.90 -0.60
C ILE A 176 0.09 0.11 0.20
N LEU A 177 -0.24 -1.09 0.67
CA LEU A 177 0.69 -1.90 1.45
C LEU A 177 1.94 -2.24 0.65
N MET A 178 1.79 -2.52 -0.65
CA MET A 178 2.92 -2.82 -1.52
C MET A 178 3.83 -1.60 -1.70
N MET A 179 3.23 -0.44 -1.87
CA MET A 179 3.96 0.82 -1.98
C MET A 179 4.68 1.20 -0.69
N LEU A 180 4.08 0.94 0.46
CA LEU A 180 4.70 1.14 1.78
C LEU A 180 5.77 0.09 2.09
N GLY A 181 5.99 -0.91 1.22
CA GLY A 181 6.90 -2.02 1.44
C GLY A 181 6.41 -3.03 2.47
N LYS A 182 5.15 -2.92 2.92
CA LYS A 182 4.48 -3.81 3.88
C LYS A 182 3.93 -5.07 3.21
N LEU A 183 3.67 -5.02 1.90
CA LEU A 183 3.31 -6.18 1.09
C LEU A 183 4.37 -6.43 0.03
N ASN A 184 5.01 -7.59 0.08
CA ASN A 184 5.97 -7.96 -0.95
C ASN A 184 5.26 -8.29 -2.28
N PRO A 185 5.64 -7.67 -3.43
CA PRO A 185 4.96 -7.90 -4.71
C PRO A 185 5.01 -9.35 -5.19
N GLN A 186 6.11 -10.06 -4.95
CA GLN A 186 6.24 -11.47 -5.32
C GLN A 186 5.31 -12.34 -4.48
N ARG A 187 5.24 -12.09 -3.17
CA ARG A 187 4.28 -12.76 -2.26
C ARG A 187 2.85 -12.50 -2.69
N ALA A 188 2.49 -11.24 -2.94
CA ALA A 188 1.16 -10.86 -3.41
C ALA A 188 0.79 -11.59 -4.71
N PHE A 189 1.75 -11.75 -5.63
CA PHE A 189 1.52 -12.51 -6.87
C PHE A 189 1.29 -14.00 -6.59
N MET A 190 2.12 -14.62 -5.73
CA MET A 190 2.00 -16.04 -5.38
C MET A 190 0.70 -16.36 -4.63
N THR A 191 0.20 -15.44 -3.79
CA THR A 191 -1.06 -15.59 -3.06
C THR A 191 -2.29 -15.21 -3.89
N GLY A 192 -2.11 -14.61 -5.07
CA GLY A 192 -3.18 -14.18 -5.97
C GLY A 192 -3.80 -12.82 -5.64
N ARG A 193 -3.26 -12.11 -4.64
CA ARG A 193 -3.57 -10.71 -4.29
C ARG A 193 -3.18 -9.74 -5.40
N LEU A 194 -2.03 -9.99 -6.03
CA LEU A 194 -1.60 -9.33 -7.28
C LEU A 194 -1.80 -10.30 -8.45
N LYS A 195 -2.64 -9.97 -9.41
CA LYS A 195 -2.75 -10.72 -10.68
C LYS A 195 -2.01 -9.97 -11.77
N ILE A 196 -1.23 -10.69 -12.56
CA ILE A 196 -0.44 -10.11 -13.65
C ILE A 196 -0.83 -10.77 -14.98
N LYS A 197 -1.11 -9.96 -16.00
CA LYS A 197 -1.24 -10.38 -17.40
C LYS A 197 -0.20 -9.66 -18.25
N GLY A 198 0.38 -10.33 -19.24
CA GLY A 198 1.46 -9.77 -20.06
C GLY A 198 2.85 -10.13 -19.54
N ASN A 199 3.83 -9.25 -19.74
CA ASN A 199 5.23 -9.55 -19.39
C ASN A 199 5.50 -9.30 -17.89
N ILE A 200 5.50 -10.39 -17.11
CA ILE A 200 5.72 -10.38 -15.65
C ILE A 200 7.06 -9.74 -15.28
N MET A 201 8.13 -9.93 -16.06
CA MET A 201 9.46 -9.38 -15.75
C MET A 201 9.47 -7.85 -15.70
N LEU A 202 8.53 -7.19 -16.40
CA LEU A 202 8.41 -5.73 -16.36
C LEU A 202 7.91 -5.23 -15.00
N THR A 203 7.19 -6.03 -14.22
CA THR A 203 6.78 -5.67 -12.85
C THR A 203 7.95 -5.62 -11.88
N GLN A 204 8.97 -6.48 -12.08
CA GLN A 204 10.19 -6.46 -11.28
C GLN A 204 10.99 -5.16 -11.51
N LYS A 205 11.04 -4.71 -12.78
CA LYS A 205 11.68 -3.43 -13.15
C LYS A 205 10.98 -2.25 -12.48
N LEU A 206 9.65 -2.28 -12.40
CA LEU A 206 8.87 -1.24 -11.71
C LEU A 206 9.15 -1.24 -10.20
N ASN A 207 9.22 -2.42 -9.59
CA ASN A 207 9.58 -2.54 -8.17
C ASN A 207 10.99 -2.01 -7.89
N GLN A 208 11.98 -2.33 -8.74
CA GLN A 208 13.34 -1.79 -8.59
C GLN A 208 13.36 -0.26 -8.65
N LEU A 209 12.66 0.33 -9.61
CA LEU A 209 12.53 1.79 -9.72
C LEU A 209 11.89 2.40 -8.46
N TRP A 210 10.84 1.76 -7.94
CA TRP A 210 10.22 2.21 -6.69
C TRP A 210 11.19 2.18 -5.51
N GLN A 211 11.94 1.10 -5.35
CA GLN A 211 12.96 0.99 -4.30
C GLN A 211 14.07 2.04 -4.45
N GLU A 212 14.47 2.39 -5.68
CA GLU A 212 15.42 3.49 -5.93
C GLU A 212 14.83 4.84 -5.49
N ILE A 213 13.56 5.12 -5.81
CA ILE A 213 12.87 6.34 -5.38
C ILE A 213 12.83 6.43 -3.85
N LEU A 214 12.46 5.34 -3.16
CA LEU A 214 12.47 5.28 -1.70
C LEU A 214 13.86 5.56 -1.13
N LYS A 215 14.90 4.89 -1.63
CA LYS A 215 16.29 5.06 -1.18
C LYS A 215 16.83 6.46 -1.46
N SER A 216 16.37 7.11 -2.51
CA SER A 216 16.78 8.47 -2.86
C SER A 216 16.18 9.55 -1.94
N GLY A 217 15.22 9.20 -1.09
CA GLY A 217 14.52 10.16 -0.22
C GLY A 217 13.56 11.09 -0.96
N ARG A 218 13.28 10.83 -2.24
CA ARG A 218 12.39 11.67 -3.07
C ARG A 218 10.91 11.52 -2.71
N ALA A 219 10.50 10.40 -2.11
CA ALA A 219 9.14 10.20 -1.62
C ALA A 219 8.93 10.85 -0.23
N VAL A 220 9.06 12.18 -0.18
CA VAL A 220 9.02 12.98 1.07
C VAL A 220 7.67 12.91 1.78
N GLU A 221 6.62 12.56 1.07
CA GLU A 221 5.25 12.43 1.58
C GLU A 221 5.04 11.17 2.43
N LEU A 222 5.79 10.10 2.19
CA LEU A 222 5.54 8.80 2.82
C LEU A 222 5.69 8.79 4.34
N PRO A 223 6.71 9.41 4.96
CA PRO A 223 6.87 9.39 6.40
C PRO A 223 5.63 9.89 7.15
N ILE A 224 5.07 11.03 6.72
CA ILE A 224 3.89 11.63 7.37
C ILE A 224 2.60 10.87 7.07
N LEU A 225 2.45 10.26 5.89
CA LEU A 225 1.23 9.57 5.46
C LEU A 225 1.20 8.06 5.76
N SER A 226 2.35 7.46 6.06
CA SER A 226 2.47 6.00 6.23
C SER A 226 1.48 5.41 7.23
N ALA A 227 1.16 6.15 8.30
CA ALA A 227 0.21 5.73 9.32
C ALA A 227 -1.24 5.74 8.82
N ILE A 228 -1.68 6.76 8.07
CA ILE A 228 -3.06 6.81 7.55
C ILE A 228 -3.25 5.86 6.37
N LEU A 229 -2.22 5.69 5.54
CA LEU A 229 -2.28 4.84 4.36
C LEU A 229 -2.39 3.37 4.78
N ALA A 230 -1.67 2.95 5.82
CA ALA A 230 -1.74 1.60 6.36
C ALA A 230 -2.86 1.36 7.39
N ASP A 231 -3.67 2.36 7.69
CA ASP A 231 -4.84 2.20 8.56
C ASP A 231 -6.01 1.56 7.79
N LYS A 232 -7.11 1.28 8.49
CA LYS A 232 -8.36 0.79 7.92
C LYS A 232 -8.84 1.61 6.71
N PRO A 233 -9.73 1.05 5.87
CA PRO A 233 -10.29 1.76 4.72
C PRO A 233 -10.90 3.13 5.06
N PHE A 234 -10.90 4.02 4.07
CA PHE A 234 -11.55 5.33 4.17
C PHE A 234 -13.06 5.16 4.20
N ASP A 235 -13.75 5.92 5.05
CA ASP A 235 -15.22 5.96 5.07
C ASP A 235 -15.69 6.69 3.79
N PRO A 236 -16.32 6.01 2.82
CA PRO A 236 -16.73 6.63 1.56
C PRO A 236 -17.81 7.69 1.76
N THR A 237 -18.44 7.75 2.94
CA THR A 237 -19.43 8.78 3.28
C THR A 237 -18.81 10.08 3.77
N LEU A 238 -17.48 10.15 3.92
CA LEU A 238 -16.75 11.33 4.41
C LEU A 238 -15.76 11.83 3.36
N ARG A 239 -15.91 13.08 2.94
CA ARG A 239 -14.98 13.72 1.98
C ARG A 239 -13.65 14.08 2.62
N SER A 240 -13.63 14.30 3.92
CA SER A 240 -12.42 14.64 4.69
C SER A 240 -11.36 13.55 4.67
N GLU A 241 -11.74 12.28 4.55
CA GLU A 241 -10.84 11.11 4.57
C GLU A 241 -9.69 11.26 3.55
N THR A 242 -10.03 11.55 2.29
CA THR A 242 -9.03 11.76 1.23
C THR A 242 -8.34 13.11 1.35
N CYS A 243 -9.03 14.12 1.89
CA CYS A 243 -8.47 15.45 2.12
C CYS A 243 -7.37 15.45 3.19
N PHE A 244 -7.36 14.51 4.13
CA PHE A 244 -6.24 14.33 5.06
C PHE A 244 -4.96 13.83 4.37
N VAL A 245 -5.09 13.02 3.31
CA VAL A 245 -3.93 12.61 2.50
C VAL A 245 -3.31 13.85 1.82
N GLU A 246 -4.15 14.68 1.22
CA GLU A 246 -3.73 15.92 0.58
C GLU A 246 -3.14 16.93 1.58
N LEU A 247 -3.72 17.04 2.78
CA LEU A 247 -3.15 17.83 3.88
C LEU A 247 -1.73 17.35 4.23
N GLY A 248 -1.54 16.06 4.48
CA GLY A 248 -0.23 15.51 4.82
C GLY A 248 0.79 15.67 3.68
N LYS A 249 0.37 15.50 2.42
CA LYS A 249 1.19 15.79 1.23
C LYS A 249 1.70 17.23 1.25
N ARG A 250 0.83 18.22 1.45
CA ARG A 250 1.22 19.64 1.49
C ARG A 250 2.17 19.94 2.64
N VAL A 251 1.90 19.41 3.84
CA VAL A 251 2.78 19.57 5.00
C VAL A 251 4.17 19.00 4.71
N SER A 252 4.27 17.81 4.10
CA SER A 252 5.56 17.18 3.79
C SER A 252 6.45 17.99 2.83
N ARG A 253 5.82 18.81 1.99
CA ARG A 253 6.50 19.70 1.03
C ARG A 253 6.93 21.03 1.63
N GLN A 254 6.54 21.29 2.88
CA GLN A 254 6.91 22.47 3.63
C GLN A 254 7.60 22.06 4.94
N PRO A 255 8.82 21.48 4.90
CA PRO A 255 9.52 21.03 6.10
C PRO A 255 9.74 22.17 7.11
N ASP A 256 9.93 23.40 6.62
CA ASP A 256 9.99 24.61 7.47
C ASP A 256 8.73 24.83 8.29
N LEU A 257 7.55 24.46 7.76
CA LEU A 257 6.27 24.61 8.46
C LEU A 257 6.23 23.69 9.69
N VAL A 258 6.71 22.45 9.54
CA VAL A 258 6.79 21.48 10.63
C VAL A 258 7.61 22.06 11.79
N MET A 259 8.83 22.54 11.48
CA MET A 259 9.73 23.14 12.48
C MET A 259 9.17 24.43 13.09
N LYS A 260 8.56 25.31 12.28
CA LYS A 260 8.01 26.59 12.74
C LYS A 260 6.81 26.44 13.65
N LEU A 261 5.91 25.49 13.34
CA LEU A 261 4.71 25.27 14.15
C LEU A 261 5.03 24.47 15.40
N ASN A 262 5.85 23.41 15.32
CA ASN A 262 6.26 22.58 16.46
C ASN A 262 5.09 22.24 17.41
N THR A 263 3.96 21.85 16.81
CA THR A 263 2.65 21.78 17.47
C THR A 263 1.93 20.50 17.09
N VAL A 264 1.13 19.99 18.01
CA VAL A 264 0.26 18.84 17.76
C VAL A 264 -1.17 19.36 17.62
N PHE A 265 -1.76 19.16 16.45
CA PHE A 265 -3.14 19.50 16.15
C PHE A 265 -4.01 18.26 16.24
N GLU A 266 -5.14 18.38 16.93
CA GLU A 266 -6.22 17.40 16.90
C GLU A 266 -7.38 17.94 16.07
N TRP A 267 -7.80 17.18 15.07
CA TRP A 267 -8.96 17.47 14.25
C TRP A 267 -10.11 16.53 14.61
N ASN A 268 -11.27 17.10 14.87
CA ASN A 268 -12.52 16.39 15.11
C ASN A 268 -13.47 16.68 13.95
N ILE A 269 -13.60 15.74 13.02
CA ILE A 269 -14.49 15.92 11.88
C ILE A 269 -15.92 15.57 12.29
N THR A 270 -16.85 16.48 12.03
CA THR A 270 -18.28 16.27 12.26
C THR A 270 -19.03 16.07 10.95
N LYS A 271 -20.17 15.39 11.02
CA LYS A 271 -21.18 15.39 9.96
C LYS A 271 -22.54 15.58 10.59
N ASN A 272 -23.23 16.65 10.20
CA ASN A 272 -24.50 17.06 10.81
C ASN A 272 -24.35 17.28 12.34
N GLY A 273 -23.27 17.93 12.75
CA GLY A 273 -22.96 18.26 14.15
C GLY A 273 -22.48 17.07 15.01
N LYS A 274 -22.44 15.85 14.47
CA LYS A 274 -21.97 14.65 15.19
C LYS A 274 -20.54 14.33 14.79
N LYS A 275 -19.65 14.17 15.77
CA LYS A 275 -18.27 13.71 15.54
C LYS A 275 -18.28 12.34 14.84
N ARG A 276 -17.55 12.23 13.73
CA ARG A 276 -17.42 11.04 12.89
C ARG A 276 -16.02 10.45 12.93
N THR A 277 -15.01 11.29 12.72
CA THR A 277 -13.61 10.89 12.75
C THR A 277 -12.78 11.87 13.56
N GLN A 278 -11.61 11.41 13.97
CA GLN A 278 -10.63 12.18 14.72
C GLN A 278 -9.27 11.95 14.08
N TRP A 279 -8.43 12.97 14.06
CA TRP A 279 -7.11 12.91 13.43
C TRP A 279 -6.10 13.71 14.22
N ILE A 280 -4.87 13.23 14.25
CA ILE A 280 -3.74 13.93 14.87
C ILE A 280 -2.73 14.27 13.80
N LEU A 281 -2.41 15.56 13.69
CA LEU A 281 -1.27 16.07 12.94
C LEU A 281 -0.21 16.50 13.96
N ASP A 282 0.79 15.64 14.16
CA ASP A 282 1.92 15.89 15.05
C ASP A 282 3.09 16.49 14.27
N LEU A 283 3.28 17.81 14.40
CA LEU A 283 4.39 18.55 13.80
C LEU A 283 5.57 18.74 14.76
N LYS A 284 5.61 18.04 15.91
CA LYS A 284 6.79 18.02 16.79
C LYS A 284 7.83 16.99 16.33
N THR A 285 7.42 16.04 15.51
CA THR A 285 8.33 15.09 14.87
C THR A 285 9.07 15.75 13.70
N GLU A 286 10.29 15.30 13.40
CA GLU A 286 11.15 15.91 12.36
C GLU A 286 10.45 16.00 10.98
N LYS A 287 9.67 14.98 10.61
CA LYS A 287 9.01 14.88 9.29
C LYS A 287 7.50 15.13 9.35
N GLY A 288 6.97 15.41 10.54
CA GLY A 288 5.53 15.37 10.80
C GLY A 288 4.99 13.94 10.81
N MET A 289 3.88 13.75 11.52
CA MET A 289 3.10 12.52 11.50
C MET A 289 1.61 12.87 11.42
N LEU A 290 0.88 12.24 10.51
CA LEU A 290 -0.57 12.31 10.45
C LEU A 290 -1.12 10.92 10.77
N CYS A 291 -2.08 10.83 11.69
CA CYS A 291 -2.73 9.57 12.02
C CYS A 291 -4.23 9.76 12.28
N ARG A 292 -5.01 8.71 12.03
CA ARG A 292 -6.42 8.64 12.42
C ARG A 292 -6.53 8.18 13.86
N GLY A 293 -7.56 8.68 14.55
CA GLY A 293 -7.89 8.34 15.93
C GLY A 293 -7.40 9.39 16.93
N PRO A 294 -7.57 9.11 18.23
CA PRO A 294 -7.07 9.97 19.28
C PRO A 294 -5.55 9.97 19.33
N ALA A 295 -4.99 10.95 20.05
CA ALA A 295 -3.56 10.99 20.34
C ALA A 295 -3.09 9.73 21.05
N LYS A 296 -2.01 9.14 20.53
CA LYS A 296 -1.32 8.00 21.17
C LYS A 296 -0.66 8.46 22.47
N GLU A 297 -0.32 7.51 23.33
CA GLU A 297 0.40 7.79 24.57
C GLU A 297 1.67 8.61 24.32
N GLY A 298 1.87 9.66 25.14
CA GLY A 298 2.98 10.60 24.99
C GLY A 298 2.74 11.74 23.99
N VAL A 299 1.77 11.63 23.08
CA VAL A 299 1.39 12.70 22.16
C VAL A 299 0.34 13.60 22.82
N LYS A 300 0.62 14.90 22.92
CA LYS A 300 -0.25 15.87 23.60
C LYS A 300 -0.68 16.99 22.64
N PRO A 301 -1.89 16.92 22.06
CA PRO A 301 -2.47 18.00 21.29
C PRO A 301 -2.59 19.29 22.11
N THR A 302 -2.26 20.42 21.49
CA THR A 302 -2.39 21.75 22.10
C THR A 302 -3.35 22.66 21.33
N VAL A 303 -3.75 22.26 20.12
CA VAL A 303 -4.74 22.93 19.30
C VAL A 303 -5.77 21.90 18.86
N PHE A 304 -7.05 22.18 19.12
CA PHE A 304 -8.17 21.29 18.78
C PHE A 304 -9.07 22.02 17.80
N ILE A 305 -9.35 21.39 16.66
CA ILE A 305 -10.18 21.95 15.59
C ILE A 305 -11.33 20.99 15.33
N THR A 306 -12.55 21.41 15.67
CA THR A 306 -13.78 20.71 15.28
C THR A 306 -14.36 21.41 14.07
N VAL A 307 -14.63 20.66 13.01
CA VAL A 307 -15.08 21.20 11.71
C VAL A 307 -15.95 20.19 10.99
N GLU A 308 -16.95 20.66 10.23
CA GLU A 308 -17.78 19.79 9.40
C GLU A 308 -16.98 19.19 8.23
N ASP A 309 -17.32 17.95 7.87
CA ASP A 309 -16.68 17.17 6.81
C ASP A 309 -16.61 17.94 5.48
N ASP A 310 -17.71 18.57 5.08
CA ASP A 310 -17.80 19.33 3.84
C ASP A 310 -16.96 20.62 3.88
N ASP A 311 -16.97 21.34 4.99
CA ASP A 311 -16.18 22.58 5.17
C ASP A 311 -14.69 22.26 5.13
N PHE A 312 -14.25 21.21 5.83
CA PHE A 312 -12.86 20.77 5.80
C PHE A 312 -12.43 20.36 4.39
N ALA A 313 -13.26 19.58 3.69
CA ALA A 313 -12.97 19.14 2.34
C ALA A 313 -12.93 20.31 1.36
N ASP A 314 -13.88 21.24 1.43
CA ASP A 314 -13.93 22.42 0.58
C ASP A 314 -12.74 23.35 0.83
N TRP A 315 -12.25 23.42 2.06
CA TRP A 315 -11.02 24.14 2.38
C TRP A 315 -9.78 23.52 1.75
N ILE A 316 -9.58 22.21 1.97
CA ILE A 316 -8.44 21.49 1.38
C ILE A 316 -8.49 21.58 -0.15
N LEU A 317 -9.67 21.56 -0.76
CA LEU A 317 -9.87 21.69 -2.20
C LEU A 317 -9.92 23.15 -2.70
N PHE A 318 -9.58 24.14 -1.85
CA PHE A 318 -9.54 25.56 -2.18
C PHE A 318 -10.87 26.16 -2.70
N LYS A 319 -12.00 25.56 -2.37
CA LYS A 319 -13.33 26.08 -2.68
C LYS A 319 -13.77 27.16 -1.70
N ILE A 320 -13.27 27.10 -0.47
CA ILE A 320 -13.46 28.13 0.56
C ILE A 320 -12.11 28.52 1.18
N THR A 321 -12.05 29.73 1.74
CA THR A 321 -10.84 30.26 2.36
C THR A 321 -10.68 29.79 3.81
N ALA A 322 -9.45 29.91 4.33
CA ALA A 322 -9.13 29.73 5.74
C ALA A 322 -10.08 30.52 6.66
N ASP A 323 -10.30 31.79 6.35
CA ASP A 323 -11.13 32.68 7.16
C ASP A 323 -12.60 32.25 7.13
N GLN A 324 -13.09 31.77 5.99
CA GLN A 324 -14.45 31.25 5.87
C GLN A 324 -14.66 30.00 6.74
N VAL A 325 -13.68 29.09 6.80
CA VAL A 325 -13.74 27.93 7.71
C VAL A 325 -13.71 28.38 9.16
N LEU A 326 -12.72 29.20 9.53
CA LEU A 326 -12.47 29.60 10.92
C LEU A 326 -13.58 30.50 11.50
N SER A 327 -14.29 31.24 10.66
CA SER A 327 -15.44 32.06 11.05
C SER A 327 -16.79 31.34 10.93
N SER A 328 -16.83 30.12 10.40
CA SER A 328 -18.06 29.35 10.31
C SER A 328 -18.59 28.99 11.70
N ASN A 329 -19.91 29.09 11.89
CA ASN A 329 -20.59 28.68 13.12
C ASN A 329 -20.44 27.17 13.40
N SER A 330 -20.15 26.38 12.36
CA SER A 330 -19.90 24.93 12.47
C SER A 330 -18.48 24.60 12.93
N THR A 331 -17.57 25.57 12.92
CA THR A 331 -16.16 25.36 13.26
C THR A 331 -15.86 25.86 14.66
N LYS A 332 -15.18 25.03 15.47
CA LYS A 332 -14.74 25.37 16.82
C LYS A 332 -13.24 25.13 16.93
N VAL A 333 -12.51 26.16 17.34
CA VAL A 333 -11.07 26.06 17.66
C VAL A 333 -10.83 26.33 19.14
N GLU A 334 -10.22 25.36 19.81
CA GLU A 334 -9.75 25.44 21.19
C GLU A 334 -8.20 25.38 21.22
N GLY A 335 -7.59 26.05 22.20
CA GLY A 335 -6.14 26.25 22.25
C GLY A 335 -5.68 27.50 21.50
N ASP A 336 -4.46 27.49 20.97
CA ASP A 336 -3.87 28.63 20.28
C ASP A 336 -4.42 28.79 18.85
N ARG A 337 -5.39 29.71 18.70
CA ARG A 337 -6.01 30.03 17.41
C ARG A 337 -5.03 30.59 16.38
N SER A 338 -3.94 31.24 16.81
CA SER A 338 -2.95 31.78 15.89
C SER A 338 -2.16 30.67 15.18
N LEU A 339 -1.92 29.55 15.86
CA LEU A 339 -1.29 28.37 15.27
C LEU A 339 -2.22 27.66 14.28
N ALA A 340 -3.52 27.56 14.59
CA ALA A 340 -4.53 27.05 13.66
C ALA A 340 -4.57 27.91 12.38
N ALA A 341 -4.68 29.24 12.52
CA ALA A 341 -4.67 30.15 11.38
C ALA A 341 -3.39 30.03 10.54
N LYS A 342 -2.21 30.00 11.18
CA LYS A 342 -0.92 29.84 10.49
C LYS A 342 -0.84 28.54 9.69
N LEU A 343 -1.24 27.41 10.28
CA LEU A 343 -1.29 26.13 9.56
C LEU A 343 -2.18 26.26 8.33
N ILE A 344 -3.40 26.74 8.53
CA ILE A 344 -4.42 26.81 7.47
C ILE A 344 -4.02 27.76 6.34
N ASP A 345 -3.35 28.87 6.66
CA ASP A 345 -2.85 29.84 5.68
C ASP A 345 -1.64 29.35 4.88
N HIS A 346 -0.67 28.67 5.51
CA HIS A 346 0.52 28.17 4.80
C HIS A 346 0.17 27.10 3.76
N LEU A 347 -0.91 26.37 3.99
CA LEU A 347 -1.41 25.33 3.09
C LEU A 347 -2.14 25.89 1.86
N LYS A 348 -2.30 27.23 1.74
CA LYS A 348 -2.77 27.92 0.51
C LYS A 348 -1.77 27.86 -0.65
N ILE A 349 -0.49 27.59 -0.38
CA ILE A 349 0.59 27.72 -1.37
C ILE A 349 1.11 26.34 -1.77
N SER A 350 0.42 25.62 -2.66
CA SER A 350 1.04 24.59 -3.52
C SER A 350 0.18 24.11 -4.71
N ALA A 351 -0.76 24.91 -5.22
CA ALA A 351 -1.54 24.52 -6.42
C ALA A 351 -0.81 24.78 -7.76
N LYS A 352 0.47 25.13 -7.72
CA LYS A 352 1.32 25.32 -8.90
C LYS A 352 2.44 24.30 -8.91
N LEU A 353 2.12 23.05 -9.20
CA LEU A 353 3.01 22.09 -9.86
C LEU A 353 2.15 21.16 -10.71
#